data_AF-A0A6J2YI07-F1
#
_entry.id   AF-A0A6J2YI07-F1
#
_cell.length_a   1.000
_cell.length_b   1.000
_cell.length_c   1.000
_cell.angle_alpha   90.00
_cell.angle_beta   90.00
_cell.angle_gamma   90.00
#
_symmetry.space_group_name_H-M   'P 1'
#
loop_
_entity.id
_entity.type
_entity.pdbx_description
1 polymer ?
#
loop_
_entity_poly.entity_id
_entity_poly.type
_entity_poly.pdbx_seq_one_letter_code
_entity_poly.pdbx_strand_id
1 'polypeptide(L)'
;MKVLISVAVALIFTECVDCYIVNPGPLYVATKGEIWPKPQDQVKSEDYFVITPENFTFLLAENSGNCLILQNAFERYFKILQQNTISQATVRRLKSFRANLTEGSNLGLITNITVNLNGECSDNDYPSLDINETYILNVTLSAVQLASSSIWGILRGLESFSQLLYLGSDGYTVRIRLNSTDIYDYPRYKHRGLLLDTSRHFIPLKQIYQIIDALEYNKMNVFHWHLVDDQSFPFVSQKFPELSQYGAYDPELYVYNTTDVQAVIEYARQRGIRVMPEIDTPGHTRSWGASHPEILTDCSAVQSGALGPLDPTKTETYTFLNDLLSEVRGVFKDAYIHLGGDEVGFECWENNEDIVKYMASNNISTYEDLESYYIQKIINSANSLKFNSIVWEEVFVNGVTLPNDTIVHVWRDYGNFKWVETMKSVTESNKPALLSACWYLDHLQTGGDWQGFYECDPTNFGGNEEEQNLVLGGEACMWTEVVNEYNVVQRIWPRASAPAEKLWSAYVDVSDGFDYTLTAQRLEEHVCRMNRRGIPAQPPNAAGYCL
;
A
#
# COMPACT_ATOMS: atom_id res chain seq x y z
N MET A 1 -19.06 43.60 58.46
CA MET A 1 -20.49 43.51 58.86
C MET A 1 -21.28 43.96 57.63
N LYS A 2 -21.93 43.15 56.79
CA LYS A 2 -22.54 41.80 56.81
C LYS A 2 -22.40 41.24 55.37
N VAL A 3 -21.88 40.03 55.12
CA VAL A 3 -22.58 38.75 54.85
C VAL A 3 -24.01 38.91 54.27
N LEU A 4 -24.24 38.43 53.04
CA LEU A 4 -25.24 37.41 52.64
C LEU A 4 -25.18 37.20 51.10
N ILE A 5 -24.70 36.04 50.62
CA ILE A 5 -25.42 34.82 50.21
C ILE A 5 -25.79 34.79 48.71
N SER A 6 -25.18 33.79 48.06
CA SER A 6 -25.49 33.07 46.83
C SER A 6 -26.90 33.16 46.25
N VAL A 7 -26.99 33.38 44.94
CA VAL A 7 -27.91 32.63 44.07
C VAL A 7 -27.15 32.28 42.79
N ALA A 8 -26.80 31.01 42.68
CA ALA A 8 -26.45 30.37 41.43
C ALA A 8 -27.67 30.42 40.51
N VAL A 9 -27.58 31.15 39.40
CA VAL A 9 -28.41 30.88 38.23
C VAL A 9 -27.49 30.18 37.26
N ALA A 10 -27.64 28.86 37.22
CA ALA A 10 -27.17 28.04 36.15
C ALA A 10 -27.67 28.64 34.83
N LEU A 11 -26.78 29.34 34.13
CA LEU A 11 -26.82 29.39 32.68
C LEU A 11 -26.48 27.98 32.23
N ILE A 12 -27.53 27.15 32.28
CA ILE A 12 -27.60 25.86 31.62
C ILE A 12 -27.12 26.13 30.20
N PHE A 13 -26.01 25.49 29.86
CA PHE A 13 -25.65 25.14 28.49
C PHE A 13 -26.89 24.52 27.84
N THR A 14 -27.76 25.34 27.25
CA THR A 14 -28.51 24.96 26.07
C THR A 14 -27.59 25.25 24.88
N GLU A 15 -26.41 24.62 24.88
CA GLU A 15 -25.83 24.26 23.59
C GLU A 15 -26.77 23.19 23.04
N CYS A 16 -27.48 23.60 21.99
CA CYS A 16 -28.37 22.82 21.15
C CYS A 16 -28.30 21.31 21.38
N VAL A 17 -29.34 20.79 22.03
CA VAL A 17 -29.82 19.42 21.81
C VAL A 17 -30.49 19.30 20.42
N ASP A 18 -30.04 20.10 19.43
CA ASP A 18 -30.24 19.79 18.00
C ASP A 18 -29.29 18.66 17.55
N CYS A 19 -28.48 18.12 18.48
CA CYS A 19 -27.80 16.85 18.35
C CYS A 19 -28.77 15.73 17.95
N TYR A 20 -28.55 15.19 16.74
CA TYR A 20 -29.03 13.91 16.20
C TYR A 20 -30.41 13.82 15.52
N ILE A 21 -30.92 14.86 14.85
CA ILE A 21 -31.88 14.61 13.75
C ILE A 21 -31.08 14.35 12.47
N VAL A 22 -30.53 13.14 12.36
CA VAL A 22 -29.98 12.62 11.09
C VAL A 22 -31.17 12.07 10.29
N ASN A 23 -31.33 12.50 9.04
CA ASN A 23 -32.34 11.89 8.16
C ASN A 23 -32.09 10.37 8.08
N PRO A 24 -33.12 9.52 8.18
CA PRO A 24 -32.93 8.09 8.08
C PRO A 24 -32.34 7.73 6.71
N GLY A 25 -31.22 7.01 6.71
CA GLY A 25 -30.50 6.63 5.49
C GLY A 25 -29.00 6.78 5.64
N PRO A 26 -28.24 6.46 4.58
CA PRO A 26 -26.80 6.66 4.58
C PRO A 26 -26.46 8.15 4.56
N LEU A 27 -25.39 8.54 5.26
CA LEU A 27 -24.88 9.92 5.22
C LEU A 27 -24.42 10.29 3.80
N TYR A 28 -23.68 9.38 3.16
CA TYR A 28 -23.26 9.48 1.77
C TYR A 28 -23.90 8.35 0.97
N VAL A 29 -24.63 8.70 -0.07
CA VAL A 29 -25.21 7.71 -0.99
C VAL A 29 -24.10 7.23 -1.92
N ALA A 30 -23.79 5.93 -1.89
CA ALA A 30 -22.81 5.33 -2.79
C ALA A 30 -23.11 5.67 -4.25
N THR A 31 -22.06 6.00 -5.00
CA THR A 31 -22.15 6.23 -6.45
C THR A 31 -22.51 4.94 -7.22
N LYS A 32 -22.65 5.06 -8.54
CA LYS A 32 -22.93 3.94 -9.44
C LYS A 32 -21.97 3.94 -10.62
N GLY A 33 -21.12 2.92 -10.66
CA GLY A 33 -20.16 2.72 -11.74
C GLY A 33 -19.08 3.78 -11.75
N GLU A 34 -18.73 4.35 -10.58
CA GLU A 34 -17.59 5.25 -10.46
C GLU A 34 -16.33 4.47 -10.13
N ILE A 35 -15.21 4.93 -10.69
CA ILE A 35 -13.91 4.28 -10.61
C ILE A 35 -13.14 4.84 -9.42
N TRP A 36 -12.47 3.97 -8.67
CA TRP A 36 -11.47 4.26 -7.64
C TRP A 36 -10.17 3.46 -7.91
N PRO A 37 -8.99 4.10 -7.96
CA PRO A 37 -8.74 5.54 -8.07
C PRO A 37 -9.41 6.20 -9.27
N LYS A 38 -9.71 7.50 -9.16
CA LYS A 38 -10.24 8.30 -10.27
C LYS A 38 -9.24 8.33 -11.44
N PRO A 39 -9.67 8.04 -12.68
CA PRO A 39 -8.79 8.13 -13.85
C PRO A 39 -8.27 9.55 -14.09
N GLN A 40 -7.11 9.66 -14.76
CA GLN A 40 -6.56 10.94 -15.23
C GLN A 40 -7.57 11.69 -16.12
N ASP A 41 -8.02 11.03 -17.18
CA ASP A 41 -9.02 11.56 -18.11
C ASP A 41 -10.18 10.57 -18.27
N GLN A 42 -11.40 11.06 -18.03
CA GLN A 42 -12.62 10.29 -18.23
C GLN A 42 -13.72 11.17 -18.83
N VAL A 43 -14.27 10.73 -19.96
CA VAL A 43 -15.52 11.25 -20.52
C VAL A 43 -16.59 10.19 -20.31
N LYS A 44 -17.70 10.57 -19.69
CA LYS A 44 -18.82 9.67 -19.35
C LYS A 44 -20.13 10.25 -19.87
N SER A 45 -20.96 9.40 -20.47
CA SER A 45 -22.35 9.69 -20.83
C SER A 45 -23.30 9.07 -19.81
N GLU A 46 -24.53 9.58 -19.73
CA GLU A 46 -25.62 8.92 -18.99
C GLU A 46 -26.19 7.71 -19.75
N ASP A 47 -25.96 7.66 -21.07
CA ASP A 47 -26.35 6.51 -21.90
C ASP A 47 -25.55 5.27 -21.50
N TYR A 48 -26.21 4.11 -21.50
CA TYR A 48 -25.64 2.89 -20.92
C TYR A 48 -25.86 1.66 -21.79
N PHE A 49 -24.99 0.67 -21.60
CA PHE A 49 -25.13 -0.68 -22.11
C PHE A 49 -25.57 -1.63 -21.01
N VAL A 50 -26.12 -2.78 -21.41
CA VAL A 50 -26.42 -3.90 -20.52
C VAL A 50 -25.43 -5.03 -20.77
N ILE A 51 -25.04 -5.75 -19.72
CA ILE A 51 -24.24 -6.99 -19.82
C ILE A 51 -25.03 -8.16 -19.24
N THR A 52 -24.90 -9.33 -19.89
CA THR A 52 -25.31 -10.63 -19.36
C THR A 52 -24.07 -11.44 -19.01
N PRO A 53 -23.72 -11.61 -17.72
CA PRO A 53 -22.49 -12.28 -17.29
C PRO A 53 -22.28 -13.67 -17.90
N GLU A 54 -23.35 -14.43 -18.13
CA GLU A 54 -23.29 -15.79 -18.64
C GLU A 54 -22.77 -15.88 -20.08
N ASN A 55 -22.93 -14.80 -20.86
CA ASN A 55 -22.53 -14.72 -22.27
C ASN A 55 -21.39 -13.73 -22.51
N PHE A 56 -20.79 -13.17 -21.45
CA PHE A 56 -19.73 -12.18 -21.59
C PHE A 56 -18.37 -12.85 -21.77
N THR A 57 -17.55 -12.37 -22.71
CA THR A 57 -16.20 -12.91 -22.95
C THR A 57 -15.15 -11.82 -23.14
N PHE A 58 -13.96 -12.03 -22.60
CA PHE A 58 -12.78 -11.24 -22.95
C PHE A 58 -12.17 -11.80 -24.25
N LEU A 59 -12.06 -10.98 -25.29
CA LEU A 59 -11.49 -11.38 -26.57
C LEU A 59 -10.11 -10.76 -26.72
N LEU A 60 -9.09 -11.60 -26.90
CA LEU A 60 -7.73 -11.14 -27.17
C LEU A 60 -7.60 -10.80 -28.67
N ALA A 61 -7.06 -9.62 -28.99
CA ALA A 61 -6.80 -9.23 -30.38
C ALA A 61 -5.78 -10.18 -31.04
N GLU A 62 -5.91 -10.45 -32.35
CA GLU A 62 -5.12 -11.48 -33.06
C GLU A 62 -3.59 -11.30 -32.97
N ASN A 63 -3.11 -10.07 -32.74
CA ASN A 63 -1.68 -9.74 -32.64
C ASN A 63 -1.15 -9.74 -31.20
N SER A 64 -2.01 -9.95 -30.20
CA SER A 64 -1.61 -10.00 -28.80
C SER A 64 -1.23 -11.44 -28.47
N GLY A 65 0.07 -11.68 -28.26
CA GLY A 65 0.64 -13.01 -28.03
C GLY A 65 0.00 -13.79 -26.86
N ASN A 66 0.31 -15.08 -26.76
CA ASN A 66 -0.17 -15.92 -25.67
C ASN A 66 0.55 -15.57 -24.35
N CYS A 67 -0.20 -15.18 -23.32
CA CYS A 67 0.31 -14.60 -22.07
C CYS A 67 -0.46 -15.19 -20.89
N LEU A 68 0.19 -15.94 -20.00
CA LEU A 68 -0.48 -16.63 -18.89
C LEU A 68 -1.04 -15.63 -17.87
N ILE A 69 -0.31 -14.53 -17.60
CA ILE A 69 -0.78 -13.46 -16.71
C ILE A 69 -2.13 -12.92 -17.18
N LEU A 70 -2.25 -12.70 -18.49
CA LEU A 70 -3.46 -12.15 -19.09
C LEU A 70 -4.63 -13.14 -19.03
N GLN A 71 -4.38 -14.42 -19.31
CA GLN A 71 -5.40 -15.46 -19.19
C GLN A 71 -5.91 -15.59 -17.75
N ASN A 72 -4.99 -15.63 -16.78
CA ASN A 72 -5.33 -15.65 -15.36
C ASN A 72 -6.14 -14.41 -14.97
N ALA A 73 -5.79 -13.24 -15.49
CA ALA A 73 -6.53 -12.01 -15.25
C ALA A 73 -7.96 -12.10 -15.82
N PHE A 74 -8.14 -12.60 -17.05
CA PHE A 74 -9.47 -12.80 -17.62
C PHE A 74 -10.33 -13.73 -16.79
N GLU A 75 -9.77 -14.84 -16.29
CA GLU A 75 -10.49 -15.73 -15.39
C GLU A 75 -10.88 -15.05 -14.07
N ARG A 76 -9.97 -14.27 -13.46
CA ARG A 76 -10.25 -13.51 -12.24
C ARG A 76 -11.36 -12.49 -12.46
N TYR A 77 -11.24 -11.65 -13.48
CA TYR A 77 -12.24 -10.62 -13.76
C TYR A 77 -13.57 -11.22 -14.22
N PHE A 78 -13.57 -12.34 -14.94
CA PHE A 78 -14.80 -13.07 -15.25
C PHE A 78 -15.51 -13.56 -13.97
N LYS A 79 -14.77 -14.09 -12.98
CA LYS A 79 -15.35 -14.44 -11.67
C LYS A 79 -15.94 -13.21 -10.96
N ILE A 80 -15.27 -12.06 -11.00
CA ILE A 80 -15.79 -10.81 -10.44
C ILE A 80 -17.10 -10.39 -11.14
N LEU A 81 -17.19 -10.52 -12.48
CA LEU A 81 -18.41 -10.27 -13.23
C LEU A 81 -19.56 -11.19 -12.78
N GLN A 82 -19.28 -12.48 -12.59
CA GLN A 82 -20.27 -13.46 -12.13
C GLN A 82 -20.69 -13.26 -10.68
N GLN A 83 -19.81 -12.77 -9.80
CA GLN A 83 -20.16 -12.44 -8.41
C GLN A 83 -21.08 -11.23 -8.31
N ASN A 84 -21.05 -10.33 -9.29
CA ASN A 84 -22.00 -9.22 -9.39
C ASN A 84 -23.42 -9.68 -9.78
N THR A 85 -23.64 -10.96 -10.07
CA THR A 85 -24.97 -11.51 -10.36
C THR A 85 -25.77 -11.62 -9.06
N ILE A 86 -26.77 -10.76 -8.94
CA ILE A 86 -27.60 -10.67 -7.72
C ILE A 86 -28.42 -11.94 -7.51
N SER A 87 -28.49 -12.44 -6.28
CA SER A 87 -29.48 -13.47 -5.90
C SER A 87 -30.92 -13.01 -6.18
N GLN A 88 -31.81 -13.93 -6.58
CA GLN A 88 -33.22 -13.60 -6.83
C GLN A 88 -33.94 -12.97 -5.62
N ALA A 89 -33.44 -13.19 -4.39
CA ALA A 89 -33.98 -12.62 -3.16
C ALA A 89 -33.75 -11.10 -3.06
N THR A 90 -32.57 -10.61 -3.42
CA THR A 90 -32.23 -9.18 -3.41
C THR A 90 -32.95 -8.43 -4.53
N VAL A 91 -33.14 -9.05 -5.70
CA VAL A 91 -33.96 -8.51 -6.80
C VAL A 91 -35.41 -8.25 -6.37
N ARG A 92 -36.00 -9.10 -5.51
CA ARG A 92 -37.36 -8.88 -4.97
C ARG A 92 -37.43 -7.71 -4.00
N ARG A 93 -36.36 -7.43 -3.25
CA ARG A 93 -36.27 -6.35 -2.26
C ARG A 93 -36.10 -4.97 -2.91
N LEU A 94 -35.36 -4.89 -4.03
CA LEU A 94 -35.16 -3.67 -4.82
C LEU A 94 -36.44 -3.21 -5.56
N LYS A 95 -37.42 -4.09 -5.77
CA LYS A 95 -38.70 -3.76 -6.45
C LYS A 95 -39.57 -2.74 -5.71
N SER A 96 -39.33 -2.48 -4.41
CA SER A 96 -40.19 -1.59 -3.60
C SER A 96 -39.70 -0.15 -3.48
N PHE A 97 -38.50 0.18 -3.95
CA PHE A 97 -37.94 1.54 -3.90
C PHE A 97 -37.89 2.13 -5.31
N ARG A 98 -38.91 2.90 -5.70
CA ARG A 98 -38.87 3.71 -6.93
C ARG A 98 -38.55 5.16 -6.56
N ALA A 99 -37.43 5.66 -7.04
CA ALA A 99 -37.28 7.08 -7.34
C ALA A 99 -37.35 7.24 -8.86
N ASN A 100 -38.17 8.19 -9.32
CA ASN A 100 -38.19 8.62 -10.72
C ASN A 100 -36.87 9.36 -11.00
N LEU A 101 -35.85 8.63 -11.45
CA LEU A 101 -34.65 9.21 -12.03
C LEU A 101 -34.78 9.13 -13.54
N THR A 102 -34.54 10.24 -14.23
CA THR A 102 -34.27 10.27 -15.66
C THR A 102 -32.96 9.54 -15.91
N GLU A 103 -33.04 8.26 -16.25
CA GLU A 103 -31.88 7.47 -16.68
C GLU A 103 -31.58 7.75 -18.16
N GLY A 104 -30.32 7.63 -18.57
CA GLY A 104 -29.92 7.77 -19.97
C GLY A 104 -30.50 6.67 -20.87
N SER A 105 -30.17 6.73 -22.16
CA SER A 105 -30.70 5.81 -23.16
C SER A 105 -29.97 4.48 -23.10
N ASN A 106 -30.72 3.37 -23.25
CA ASN A 106 -30.12 2.05 -23.41
C ASN A 106 -29.55 1.90 -24.83
N LEU A 107 -28.24 1.72 -24.93
CA LEU A 107 -27.46 1.60 -26.17
C LEU A 107 -27.37 0.16 -26.70
N GLY A 108 -27.77 -0.83 -25.91
CA GLY A 108 -27.82 -2.24 -26.32
C GLY A 108 -27.07 -3.19 -25.37
N LEU A 109 -26.85 -4.42 -25.86
CA LEU A 109 -26.17 -5.48 -25.13
C LEU A 109 -24.69 -5.53 -25.51
N ILE A 110 -23.81 -5.61 -24.51
CA ILE A 110 -22.40 -5.94 -24.69
C ILE A 110 -22.17 -7.40 -24.29
N THR A 111 -21.62 -8.18 -25.21
CA THR A 111 -21.26 -9.59 -24.99
C THR A 111 -19.75 -9.83 -24.91
N ASN A 112 -18.94 -8.84 -25.26
CA ASN A 112 -17.49 -8.97 -25.18
C ASN A 112 -16.80 -7.62 -25.02
N ILE A 113 -15.56 -7.68 -24.57
CA ILE A 113 -14.58 -6.60 -24.66
C ILE A 113 -13.37 -7.12 -25.43
N THR A 114 -12.91 -6.35 -26.41
CA THR A 114 -11.67 -6.64 -27.12
C THR A 114 -10.50 -6.06 -26.34
N VAL A 115 -9.54 -6.90 -25.98
CA VAL A 115 -8.32 -6.54 -25.26
C VAL A 115 -7.17 -6.55 -26.26
N ASN A 116 -6.55 -5.38 -26.45
CA ASN A 116 -5.44 -5.16 -27.36
C ASN A 116 -4.17 -4.84 -26.58
N LEU A 117 -3.33 -5.87 -26.40
CA LEU A 117 -1.97 -5.71 -25.92
C LEU A 117 -1.05 -5.47 -27.14
N ASN A 118 -0.55 -4.25 -27.27
CA ASN A 118 0.31 -3.81 -28.39
C ASN A 118 1.80 -4.11 -28.18
N GLY A 119 2.20 -4.46 -26.95
CA GLY A 119 3.58 -4.82 -26.62
C GLY A 119 3.79 -6.33 -26.51
N GLU A 120 5.03 -6.73 -26.24
CA GLU A 120 5.36 -8.12 -25.91
C GLU A 120 4.82 -8.47 -24.52
N CYS A 121 4.37 -9.71 -24.34
CA CYS A 121 4.19 -10.30 -23.02
C CYS A 121 5.12 -11.51 -22.91
N SER A 122 5.97 -11.51 -21.88
CA SER A 122 6.72 -12.68 -21.47
C SER A 122 6.23 -13.13 -20.09
N ASP A 123 5.97 -14.44 -19.95
CA ASP A 123 5.57 -15.04 -18.68
C ASP A 123 6.69 -14.96 -17.62
N ASN A 124 7.92 -14.63 -18.02
CA ASN A 124 9.05 -14.42 -17.12
C ASN A 124 9.16 -12.97 -16.63
N ASP A 125 8.33 -12.05 -17.12
CA ASP A 125 8.41 -10.65 -16.77
C ASP A 125 7.90 -10.42 -15.35
N TYR A 126 8.62 -9.58 -14.62
CA TYR A 126 8.25 -9.06 -13.31
C TYR A 126 7.98 -7.56 -13.43
N PRO A 127 7.02 -7.01 -12.66
CA PRO A 127 6.87 -5.57 -12.58
C PRO A 127 8.15 -4.95 -11.99
N SER A 128 8.48 -3.75 -12.44
CA SER A 128 9.63 -2.95 -12.01
C SER A 128 9.20 -1.51 -11.74
N LEU A 129 10.09 -0.64 -11.27
CA LEU A 129 9.77 0.77 -10.99
C LEU A 129 9.33 1.53 -12.26
N ASP A 130 9.93 1.24 -13.41
CA ASP A 130 9.71 1.97 -14.67
C ASP A 130 8.70 1.28 -15.61
N ILE A 131 7.81 0.45 -15.07
CA ILE A 131 6.77 -0.19 -15.88
C ILE A 131 5.80 0.81 -16.49
N ASN A 132 5.36 0.54 -17.71
CA ASN A 132 4.27 1.27 -18.31
C ASN A 132 2.92 0.71 -17.82
N GLU A 133 2.15 1.53 -17.11
CA GLU A 133 0.81 1.19 -16.60
C GLU A 133 -0.31 1.97 -17.32
N THR A 134 0.02 2.71 -18.38
CA THR A 134 -0.94 3.48 -19.18
C THR A 134 -1.89 2.57 -19.93
N TYR A 135 -3.17 2.94 -19.99
CA TYR A 135 -4.17 2.25 -20.80
C TYR A 135 -5.23 3.20 -21.37
N ILE A 136 -5.92 2.72 -22.41
CA ILE A 136 -7.11 3.34 -22.99
C ILE A 136 -8.27 2.36 -22.86
N LEU A 137 -9.40 2.81 -22.34
CA LEU A 137 -10.64 2.04 -22.26
C LEU A 137 -11.77 2.82 -22.95
N ASN A 138 -12.30 2.27 -24.04
CA ASN A 138 -13.43 2.85 -24.76
C ASN A 138 -14.64 1.91 -24.66
N VAL A 139 -15.76 2.46 -24.21
CA VAL A 139 -17.07 1.80 -24.14
C VAL A 139 -18.04 2.67 -24.93
N THR A 140 -18.17 2.39 -26.22
CA THR A 140 -18.96 3.18 -27.17
C THR A 140 -19.79 2.26 -28.08
N LEU A 141 -20.72 2.85 -28.85
CA LEU A 141 -21.50 2.09 -29.85
C LEU A 141 -20.62 1.47 -30.94
N SER A 142 -19.48 2.08 -31.25
CA SER A 142 -18.56 1.61 -32.30
C SER A 142 -17.56 0.57 -31.79
N ALA A 143 -17.15 0.64 -30.52
CA ALA A 143 -16.16 -0.26 -29.95
C ALA A 143 -16.28 -0.38 -28.41
N VAL A 144 -16.10 -1.61 -27.91
CA VAL A 144 -15.87 -1.92 -26.50
C VAL A 144 -14.47 -2.53 -26.42
N GLN A 145 -13.48 -1.71 -26.08
CA GLN A 145 -12.07 -2.07 -26.20
C GLN A 145 -11.23 -1.56 -25.03
N LEU A 146 -10.24 -2.36 -24.65
CA LEU A 146 -9.17 -2.01 -23.73
C LEU A 146 -7.84 -2.16 -24.47
N ALA A 147 -7.01 -1.12 -24.48
CA ALA A 147 -5.71 -1.14 -25.14
C ALA A 147 -4.59 -0.65 -24.23
N SER A 148 -3.43 -1.30 -24.30
CA SER A 148 -2.19 -0.84 -23.66
C SER A 148 -0.97 -1.36 -24.42
N SER A 149 0.16 -0.69 -24.26
CA SER A 149 1.47 -1.19 -24.74
C SER A 149 2.11 -2.18 -23.78
N SER A 150 1.52 -2.42 -22.61
CA SER A 150 2.08 -3.23 -21.53
C SER A 150 1.01 -4.07 -20.86
N ILE A 151 1.35 -5.29 -20.47
CA ILE A 151 0.45 -6.17 -19.71
C ILE A 151 0.00 -5.51 -18.41
N TRP A 152 0.86 -4.71 -17.78
CA TRP A 152 0.55 -4.02 -16.53
C TRP A 152 -0.58 -2.99 -16.72
N GLY A 153 -0.54 -2.21 -17.81
CA GLY A 153 -1.62 -1.29 -18.16
C GLY A 153 -2.94 -2.01 -18.47
N ILE A 154 -2.88 -3.19 -19.12
CA ILE A 154 -4.08 -4.03 -19.30
C ILE A 154 -4.68 -4.44 -17.95
N LEU A 155 -3.87 -4.86 -16.97
CA LEU A 155 -4.38 -5.21 -15.63
C LEU A 155 -5.09 -4.02 -14.96
N ARG A 156 -4.55 -2.80 -15.07
CA ARG A 156 -5.19 -1.59 -14.51
C ARG A 156 -6.50 -1.26 -15.21
N GLY A 157 -6.54 -1.39 -16.53
CA GLY A 157 -7.74 -1.15 -17.32
C GLY A 157 -8.83 -2.21 -17.11
N LEU A 158 -8.47 -3.46 -16.85
CA LEU A 158 -9.42 -4.50 -16.46
C LEU A 158 -10.09 -4.17 -15.10
N GLU A 159 -9.32 -3.66 -14.14
CA GLU A 159 -9.89 -3.18 -12.87
C GLU A 159 -10.88 -2.05 -13.14
N SER A 160 -10.49 -1.01 -13.88
CA SER A 160 -11.38 0.11 -14.22
C SER A 160 -12.64 -0.35 -14.96
N PHE A 161 -12.52 -1.26 -15.93
CA PHE A 161 -13.68 -1.84 -16.62
C PHE A 161 -14.63 -2.54 -15.63
N SER A 162 -14.08 -3.33 -14.70
CA SER A 162 -14.88 -4.01 -13.68
C SER A 162 -15.59 -3.03 -12.73
N GLN A 163 -15.04 -1.83 -12.56
CA GLN A 163 -15.58 -0.80 -11.68
C GLN A 163 -16.72 -0.02 -12.31
N LEU A 164 -16.71 0.19 -13.63
CA LEU A 164 -17.79 0.82 -14.38
C LEU A 164 -19.12 0.07 -14.29
N LEU A 165 -19.09 -1.19 -13.88
CA LEU A 165 -20.27 -2.04 -13.76
C LEU A 165 -21.04 -1.72 -12.50
N TYR A 166 -22.34 -1.48 -12.67
CA TYR A 166 -23.27 -1.25 -11.58
C TYR A 166 -24.61 -1.90 -11.84
N LEU A 167 -25.42 -1.97 -10.79
CA LEU A 167 -26.76 -2.54 -10.84
C LEU A 167 -27.77 -1.44 -11.18
N GLY A 168 -28.43 -1.59 -12.34
CA GLY A 168 -29.48 -0.69 -12.81
C GLY A 168 -30.85 -1.35 -12.84
N SER A 169 -31.92 -0.54 -12.81
CA SER A 169 -33.31 -1.02 -12.81
C SER A 169 -33.98 -0.84 -14.17
N ASP A 170 -34.13 -1.92 -14.93
CA ASP A 170 -34.90 -1.96 -16.18
C ASP A 170 -36.33 -2.39 -15.90
N GLY A 171 -37.19 -1.43 -15.52
CA GLY A 171 -38.59 -1.67 -15.19
C GLY A 171 -38.76 -2.52 -13.93
N TYR A 172 -39.00 -3.83 -14.11
CA TYR A 172 -39.14 -4.82 -13.02
C TYR A 172 -37.95 -5.78 -12.92
N THR A 173 -36.94 -5.61 -13.76
CA THR A 173 -35.72 -6.43 -13.79
C THR A 173 -34.52 -5.61 -13.36
N VAL A 174 -33.64 -6.20 -12.56
CA VAL A 174 -32.33 -5.61 -12.26
C VAL A 174 -31.33 -6.18 -13.26
N ARG A 175 -30.53 -5.31 -13.87
CA ARG A 175 -29.52 -5.66 -14.87
C ARG A 175 -28.17 -5.06 -14.47
N ILE A 176 -27.09 -5.69 -14.94
CA ILE A 176 -25.76 -5.09 -14.87
C ILE A 176 -25.64 -4.11 -16.02
N ARG A 177 -25.34 -2.87 -15.69
CA ARG A 177 -25.15 -1.77 -16.65
C ARG A 177 -23.73 -1.24 -16.57
N LEU A 178 -23.29 -0.62 -17.65
CA LEU A 178 -22.14 0.26 -17.71
C LEU A 178 -22.47 1.45 -18.60
N ASN A 179 -22.07 2.64 -18.17
CA ASN A 179 -22.25 3.84 -18.98
C ASN A 179 -21.27 3.85 -20.15
N SER A 180 -21.65 4.49 -21.25
CA SER A 180 -20.71 4.79 -22.32
C SER A 180 -19.63 5.73 -21.77
N THR A 181 -18.37 5.32 -21.93
CA THR A 181 -17.24 6.04 -21.36
C THR A 181 -16.00 5.90 -22.24
N ASP A 182 -15.20 6.96 -22.27
CA ASP A 182 -13.86 6.97 -22.83
C ASP A 182 -12.88 7.36 -21.73
N ILE A 183 -11.87 6.52 -21.50
CA ILE A 183 -10.87 6.70 -20.44
C ILE A 183 -9.48 6.62 -21.07
N TYR A 184 -8.65 7.59 -20.72
CA TYR A 184 -7.19 7.54 -20.89
C TYR A 184 -6.58 7.72 -19.50
N ASP A 185 -5.77 6.76 -19.06
CA ASP A 185 -5.38 6.71 -17.67
C ASP A 185 -3.97 6.16 -17.48
N TYR A 186 -3.30 6.69 -16.46
CA TYR A 186 -1.92 6.38 -16.09
C TYR A 186 -1.67 6.86 -14.64
N PRO A 187 -0.73 6.25 -13.90
CA PRO A 187 -0.44 6.68 -12.55
C PRO A 187 0.33 8.00 -12.53
N ARG A 188 0.04 8.87 -11.56
CA ARG A 188 0.84 10.08 -11.27
C ARG A 188 2.23 9.72 -10.73
N TYR A 189 2.32 8.68 -9.90
CA TYR A 189 3.58 8.22 -9.30
C TYR A 189 3.88 6.77 -9.64
N LYS A 190 5.17 6.47 -9.84
CA LYS A 190 5.65 5.13 -10.21
C LYS A 190 5.62 4.14 -9.05
N HIS A 191 5.84 4.61 -7.82
CA HIS A 191 5.90 3.77 -6.62
C HIS A 191 4.69 4.01 -5.72
N ARG A 192 3.82 3.01 -5.60
CA ARG A 192 2.55 3.11 -4.86
C ARG A 192 2.42 1.90 -3.94
N GLY A 193 2.98 2.05 -2.75
CA GLY A 193 3.25 0.93 -1.85
C GLY A 193 2.33 0.83 -0.66
N LEU A 194 2.22 -0.39 -0.14
CA LEU A 194 1.69 -0.67 1.19
C LEU A 194 2.74 -1.48 1.94
N LEU A 195 3.23 -0.94 3.06
CA LEU A 195 4.05 -1.66 4.02
C LEU A 195 3.16 -2.54 4.88
N LEU A 196 3.53 -3.82 4.97
CA LEU A 196 2.98 -4.76 5.95
C LEU A 196 4.10 -5.31 6.80
N ASP A 197 4.03 -5.02 8.09
CA ASP A 197 4.84 -5.66 9.11
C ASP A 197 4.28 -7.04 9.45
N THR A 198 5.17 -8.02 9.45
CA THR A 198 4.86 -9.41 9.76
C THR A 198 5.70 -9.98 10.89
N SER A 199 6.45 -9.12 11.57
CA SER A 199 7.30 -9.45 12.69
C SER A 199 6.64 -9.16 14.03
N ARG A 200 6.09 -7.96 14.24
CA ARG A 200 5.46 -7.61 15.53
C ARG A 200 4.29 -8.55 15.80
N HIS A 201 3.52 -8.90 14.76
CA HIS A 201 2.66 -10.09 14.74
C HIS A 201 2.78 -10.85 13.42
N PHE A 202 2.75 -12.18 13.49
CA PHE A 202 2.65 -13.02 12.29
C PHE A 202 1.32 -12.81 11.57
N ILE A 203 1.35 -12.68 10.24
CA ILE A 203 0.17 -12.47 9.39
C ILE A 203 0.03 -13.67 8.42
N PRO A 204 -0.99 -14.52 8.57
CA PRO A 204 -1.13 -15.69 7.70
C PRO A 204 -1.28 -15.33 6.21
N LEU A 205 -0.86 -16.24 5.35
CA LEU A 205 -0.91 -16.08 3.89
C LEU A 205 -2.31 -15.70 3.37
N LYS A 206 -3.38 -16.17 4.03
CA LYS A 206 -4.74 -15.80 3.67
C LYS A 206 -4.95 -14.28 3.69
N GLN A 207 -4.52 -13.61 4.75
CA GLN A 207 -4.63 -12.16 4.90
C GLN A 207 -3.68 -11.45 3.92
N ILE A 208 -2.47 -11.96 3.71
CA ILE A 208 -1.52 -11.43 2.72
C ILE A 208 -2.14 -11.46 1.31
N TYR A 209 -2.78 -12.57 0.91
CA TYR A 209 -3.46 -12.66 -0.38
C TYR A 209 -4.66 -11.70 -0.49
N GLN A 210 -5.45 -11.55 0.58
CA GLN A 210 -6.53 -10.55 0.60
C GLN A 210 -5.99 -9.12 0.45
N ILE A 211 -4.86 -8.82 1.09
CA ILE A 211 -4.20 -7.51 0.96
C ILE A 211 -3.73 -7.31 -0.48
N ILE A 212 -3.07 -8.29 -1.10
CA ILE A 212 -2.60 -8.22 -2.48
C ILE A 212 -3.75 -8.08 -3.49
N ASP A 213 -4.87 -8.77 -3.27
CA ASP A 213 -6.09 -8.58 -4.07
C ASP A 213 -6.62 -7.14 -3.93
N ALA A 214 -6.63 -6.59 -2.72
CA ALA A 214 -7.05 -5.21 -2.50
C ALA A 214 -6.05 -4.18 -3.08
N LEU A 215 -4.76 -4.47 -3.12
CA LEU A 215 -3.77 -3.65 -3.84
C LEU A 215 -4.11 -3.57 -5.34
N GLU A 216 -4.47 -4.69 -5.97
CA GLU A 216 -4.93 -4.72 -7.38
C GLU A 216 -6.16 -3.82 -7.57
N TYR A 217 -7.16 -3.94 -6.69
CA TYR A 217 -8.40 -3.17 -6.77
C TYR A 217 -8.20 -1.67 -6.54
N ASN A 218 -7.14 -1.29 -5.84
CA ASN A 218 -6.76 0.11 -5.58
C ASN A 218 -5.63 0.60 -6.49
N LYS A 219 -5.20 -0.19 -7.49
CA LYS A 219 -4.10 0.12 -8.43
C LYS A 219 -2.75 0.44 -7.76
N MET A 220 -2.52 -0.08 -6.56
CA MET A 220 -1.22 -0.07 -5.89
C MET A 220 -0.32 -1.13 -6.51
N ASN A 221 1.00 -0.88 -6.57
CA ASN A 221 1.94 -1.72 -7.33
C ASN A 221 3.16 -2.17 -6.52
N VAL A 222 3.25 -1.84 -5.23
CA VAL A 222 4.31 -2.33 -4.34
C VAL A 222 3.69 -2.92 -3.08
N PHE A 223 4.06 -4.15 -2.78
CA PHE A 223 3.89 -4.77 -1.48
C PHE A 223 5.25 -4.72 -0.78
N HIS A 224 5.41 -3.76 0.13
CA HIS A 224 6.59 -3.61 0.95
C HIS A 224 6.44 -4.55 2.14
N TRP A 225 7.24 -5.62 2.14
CA TRP A 225 7.13 -6.68 3.13
C TRP A 225 8.21 -6.51 4.19
N HIS A 226 7.83 -5.92 5.32
CA HIS A 226 8.64 -5.86 6.52
C HIS A 226 8.61 -7.22 7.22
N LEU A 227 9.62 -8.04 6.89
CA LEU A 227 9.63 -9.48 7.15
C LEU A 227 10.00 -9.83 8.59
N VAL A 228 10.92 -9.07 9.18
CA VAL A 228 11.62 -9.41 10.44
C VAL A 228 11.88 -8.12 11.22
N ASP A 229 11.87 -8.21 12.55
CA ASP A 229 12.11 -7.10 13.48
C ASP A 229 12.56 -7.66 14.84
N ASP A 230 12.57 -6.85 15.89
CA ASP A 230 12.92 -7.24 17.27
C ASP A 230 12.09 -8.41 17.80
N GLN A 231 10.79 -8.46 17.50
CA GLN A 231 9.86 -9.37 18.13
C GLN A 231 9.87 -10.77 17.52
N SER A 232 10.04 -10.89 16.20
CA SER A 232 10.17 -12.21 15.57
C SER A 232 10.95 -12.23 14.24
N PHE A 233 11.47 -13.41 13.91
CA PHE A 233 12.10 -13.73 12.64
C PHE A 233 11.33 -14.86 11.93
N PRO A 234 10.19 -14.58 11.29
CA PRO A 234 9.36 -15.61 10.66
C PRO A 234 9.90 -16.09 9.30
N PHE A 235 10.83 -15.38 8.66
CA PHE A 235 11.39 -15.77 7.37
C PHE A 235 12.31 -17.00 7.51
N VAL A 236 11.99 -18.10 6.83
CA VAL A 236 12.82 -19.32 6.87
C VAL A 236 13.98 -19.19 5.89
N SER A 237 15.15 -18.81 6.42
CA SER A 237 16.40 -18.83 5.66
C SER A 237 16.87 -20.26 5.42
N GLN A 238 17.24 -20.58 4.18
CA GLN A 238 17.84 -21.87 3.84
C GLN A 238 19.29 -21.97 4.30
N LYS A 239 20.00 -20.84 4.32
CA LYS A 239 21.40 -20.75 4.76
C LYS A 239 21.54 -20.71 6.28
N PHE A 240 20.60 -20.05 6.95
CA PHE A 240 20.57 -19.87 8.40
C PHE A 240 19.19 -20.30 8.96
N PRO A 241 18.83 -21.61 8.87
CA PRO A 241 17.54 -22.10 9.35
C PRO A 241 17.29 -21.80 10.84
N GLU A 242 18.36 -21.70 11.62
CA GLU A 242 18.36 -21.32 13.03
C GLU A 242 17.70 -19.96 13.30
N LEU A 243 17.74 -19.01 12.35
CA LEU A 243 17.10 -17.69 12.52
C LEU A 243 15.61 -17.84 12.82
N SER A 244 14.89 -18.57 11.98
CA SER A 244 13.46 -18.84 12.21
C SER A 244 13.22 -19.87 13.32
N GLN A 245 14.12 -20.85 13.49
CA GLN A 245 13.98 -21.88 14.51
C GLN A 245 13.97 -21.31 15.93
N TYR A 246 14.72 -20.23 16.17
CA TYR A 246 14.83 -19.59 17.48
C TYR A 246 14.19 -18.20 17.55
N GLY A 247 14.08 -17.50 16.42
CA GLY A 247 13.55 -16.14 16.34
C GLY A 247 12.07 -16.04 15.98
N ALA A 248 11.43 -17.06 15.41
CA ALA A 248 9.99 -17.03 15.15
C ALA A 248 9.16 -17.22 16.43
N TYR A 249 7.92 -16.76 16.42
CA TYR A 249 6.98 -17.01 17.53
C TYR A 249 6.72 -18.51 17.77
N ASP A 250 6.67 -19.27 16.68
CA ASP A 250 6.64 -20.73 16.69
C ASP A 250 7.40 -21.22 15.44
N PRO A 251 8.39 -22.11 15.58
CA PRO A 251 9.31 -22.49 14.50
C PRO A 251 8.65 -23.33 13.38
N GLU A 252 7.42 -23.81 13.57
CA GLU A 252 6.69 -24.59 12.55
C GLU A 252 5.41 -23.87 12.09
N LEU A 253 4.69 -23.21 13.00
CA LEU A 253 3.36 -22.66 12.73
C LEU A 253 3.38 -21.19 12.28
N TYR A 254 4.36 -20.41 12.73
CA TYR A 254 4.42 -18.96 12.52
C TYR A 254 5.68 -18.57 11.75
N VAL A 255 5.88 -19.24 10.62
CA VAL A 255 7.00 -19.05 9.71
C VAL A 255 6.52 -18.92 8.27
N TYR A 256 7.31 -18.26 7.43
CA TYR A 256 7.15 -18.21 5.97
C TYR A 256 8.24 -19.06 5.32
N ASN A 257 7.88 -20.24 4.85
CA ASN A 257 8.80 -21.09 4.12
C ASN A 257 9.12 -20.50 2.74
N THR A 258 10.19 -20.99 2.11
CA THR A 258 10.56 -20.57 0.75
C THR A 258 9.41 -20.74 -0.25
N THR A 259 8.59 -21.79 -0.11
CA THR A 259 7.40 -21.99 -0.95
C THR A 259 6.32 -20.94 -0.73
N ASP A 260 6.16 -20.48 0.50
CA ASP A 260 5.17 -19.47 0.88
C ASP A 260 5.56 -18.11 0.29
N VAL A 261 6.83 -17.74 0.46
CA VAL A 261 7.40 -16.50 -0.11
C VAL A 261 7.32 -16.52 -1.63
N GLN A 262 7.68 -17.62 -2.29
CA GLN A 262 7.55 -17.78 -3.74
C GLN A 262 6.10 -17.68 -4.21
N ALA A 263 5.15 -18.26 -3.46
CA ALA A 263 3.74 -18.18 -3.79
C ALA A 263 3.21 -16.74 -3.65
N VAL A 264 3.63 -16.00 -2.63
CA VAL A 264 3.30 -14.57 -2.47
C VAL A 264 3.86 -13.73 -3.62
N ILE A 265 5.13 -13.93 -3.99
CA ILE A 265 5.77 -13.25 -5.12
C ILE A 265 5.01 -13.53 -6.43
N GLU A 266 4.68 -14.78 -6.72
CA GLU A 266 3.93 -15.12 -7.94
C GLU A 266 2.51 -14.56 -7.91
N TYR A 267 1.82 -14.63 -6.77
CA TYR A 267 0.46 -14.10 -6.62
C TYR A 267 0.41 -12.58 -6.85
N ALA A 268 1.40 -11.85 -6.36
CA ALA A 268 1.58 -10.42 -6.57
C ALA A 268 1.93 -10.11 -8.05
N ARG A 269 2.86 -10.87 -8.65
CA ARG A 269 3.27 -10.70 -10.04
C ARG A 269 2.10 -10.83 -11.02
N GLN A 270 1.22 -11.80 -10.79
CA GLN A 270 -0.02 -12.00 -11.57
C GLN A 270 -0.99 -10.81 -11.55
N ARG A 271 -0.74 -9.83 -10.68
CA ARG A 271 -1.51 -8.59 -10.48
C ARG A 271 -0.68 -7.33 -10.76
N GLY A 272 0.54 -7.50 -11.29
CA GLY A 272 1.47 -6.39 -11.53
C GLY A 272 1.88 -5.69 -10.25
N ILE A 273 2.06 -6.44 -9.16
CA ILE A 273 2.53 -5.93 -7.87
C ILE A 273 3.94 -6.46 -7.62
N ARG A 274 4.84 -5.54 -7.30
CA ARG A 274 6.21 -5.80 -6.86
C ARG A 274 6.19 -6.26 -5.41
N VAL A 275 6.99 -7.27 -5.06
CA VAL A 275 7.20 -7.68 -3.67
C VAL A 275 8.61 -7.24 -3.27
N MET A 276 8.68 -6.17 -2.50
CA MET A 276 9.92 -5.55 -2.04
C MET A 276 10.18 -6.00 -0.60
N PRO A 277 11.22 -6.81 -0.33
CA PRO A 277 11.55 -7.21 1.02
C PRO A 277 12.21 -6.06 1.78
N GLU A 278 11.93 -5.98 3.07
CA GLU A 278 12.73 -5.23 4.04
C GLU A 278 13.45 -6.18 4.99
N ILE A 279 14.73 -5.92 5.15
CA ILE A 279 15.62 -6.55 6.12
C ILE A 279 16.28 -5.42 6.89
N ASP A 280 15.57 -4.95 7.92
CA ASP A 280 15.97 -3.77 8.69
C ASP A 280 17.15 -4.06 9.61
N THR A 281 18.16 -3.20 9.53
CA THR A 281 19.41 -3.26 10.28
C THR A 281 20.04 -1.87 10.37
N PRO A 282 20.85 -1.56 11.41
CA PRO A 282 21.29 -2.42 12.51
C PRO A 282 20.35 -2.44 13.72
N GLY A 283 19.36 -1.53 13.77
CA GLY A 283 18.26 -1.57 14.72
C GLY A 283 17.36 -2.79 14.52
N HIS A 284 16.28 -2.90 15.30
CA HIS A 284 15.20 -3.87 15.02
C HIS A 284 15.64 -5.33 14.80
N THR A 285 16.69 -5.78 15.50
CA THR A 285 17.35 -7.06 15.25
C THR A 285 17.40 -8.00 16.46
N ARG A 286 16.67 -7.72 17.55
CA ARG A 286 16.70 -8.56 18.76
C ARG A 286 16.35 -10.03 18.51
N SER A 287 15.40 -10.32 17.61
CA SER A 287 15.01 -11.70 17.28
C SER A 287 16.15 -12.52 16.64
N TRP A 288 17.10 -11.84 15.99
CA TRP A 288 18.23 -12.45 15.30
C TRP A 288 19.24 -13.00 16.30
N GLY A 289 19.44 -12.28 17.41
CA GLY A 289 20.31 -12.67 18.51
C GLY A 289 19.88 -13.93 19.26
N ALA A 290 18.65 -14.43 19.03
CA ALA A 290 18.21 -15.71 19.56
C ALA A 290 19.01 -16.90 19.01
N SER A 291 19.56 -16.76 17.79
CA SER A 291 20.38 -17.77 17.12
C SER A 291 21.83 -17.31 16.91
N HIS A 292 22.03 -16.02 16.63
CA HIS A 292 23.34 -15.42 16.36
C HIS A 292 23.65 -14.29 17.36
N PRO A 293 23.80 -14.58 18.67
CA PRO A 293 24.14 -13.54 19.64
C PRO A 293 25.50 -12.88 19.37
N GLU A 294 26.39 -13.56 18.63
CA GLU A 294 27.73 -13.07 18.30
C GLU A 294 27.75 -11.84 17.38
N ILE A 295 26.71 -11.63 16.56
CA ILE A 295 26.62 -10.48 15.65
C ILE A 295 25.91 -9.27 16.26
N LEU A 296 25.26 -9.42 17.42
CA LEU A 296 24.67 -8.31 18.18
C LEU A 296 25.68 -7.71 19.16
N THR A 297 25.42 -6.47 19.55
CA THR A 297 26.18 -5.80 20.61
C THR A 297 25.80 -6.38 21.98
N ASP A 298 26.79 -6.79 22.77
CA ASP A 298 26.58 -7.12 24.18
C ASP A 298 26.21 -5.85 24.95
N CYS A 299 24.96 -5.83 25.46
CA CYS A 299 24.37 -4.71 26.19
C CYS A 299 24.34 -4.92 27.70
N SER A 300 25.09 -5.89 28.22
CA SER A 300 25.05 -6.27 29.64
C SER A 300 25.38 -5.13 30.60
N ALA A 301 26.08 -4.09 30.14
CA ALA A 301 26.37 -2.87 30.91
C ALA A 301 25.13 -1.98 31.13
N VAL A 302 24.17 -1.99 30.20
CA VAL A 302 22.90 -1.24 30.27
C VAL A 302 21.83 -2.08 30.96
N GLN A 303 21.66 -3.32 30.50
CA GLN A 303 20.74 -4.30 31.08
C GLN A 303 21.36 -5.69 31.02
N SER A 304 21.51 -6.33 32.18
CA SER A 304 22.15 -7.64 32.28
C SER A 304 21.52 -8.68 31.35
N GLY A 305 22.32 -9.25 30.45
CA GLY A 305 21.89 -10.25 29.47
C GLY A 305 21.10 -9.73 28.28
N ALA A 306 20.99 -8.41 28.11
CA ALA A 306 20.36 -7.80 26.94
C ALA A 306 21.34 -7.71 25.77
N LEU A 307 20.79 -7.82 24.56
CA LEU A 307 21.49 -7.54 23.30
C LEU A 307 20.93 -6.23 22.72
N GLY A 308 21.82 -5.41 22.16
CA GLY A 308 21.47 -4.17 21.46
C GLY A 308 21.42 -4.33 19.94
N PRO A 309 21.59 -3.23 19.20
CA PRO A 309 21.74 -3.26 17.74
C PRO A 309 22.88 -4.17 17.29
N LEU A 310 22.89 -4.55 16.01
CA LEU A 310 24.01 -5.29 15.40
C LEU A 310 25.34 -4.60 15.70
N ASP A 311 26.38 -5.39 15.95
CA ASP A 311 27.72 -4.90 16.26
C ASP A 311 28.46 -4.54 14.96
N PRO A 312 28.68 -3.23 14.68
CA PRO A 312 29.28 -2.77 13.43
C PRO A 312 30.81 -2.95 13.41
N THR A 313 31.41 -3.43 14.50
CA THR A 313 32.86 -3.55 14.63
C THR A 313 33.37 -4.96 14.29
N LYS A 314 32.46 -5.92 14.21
CA LYS A 314 32.74 -7.33 13.91
C LYS A 314 32.69 -7.61 12.41
N THR A 315 33.66 -8.39 11.92
CA THR A 315 33.69 -8.80 10.49
C THR A 315 32.65 -9.88 10.20
N GLU A 316 32.33 -10.67 11.21
CA GLU A 316 31.32 -11.72 11.23
C GLU A 316 29.94 -11.15 10.89
N THR A 317 29.59 -9.98 11.45
CA THR A 317 28.34 -9.26 11.15
C THR A 317 28.17 -9.03 9.65
N TYR A 318 29.20 -8.50 8.98
CA TYR A 318 29.13 -8.22 7.54
C TYR A 318 29.15 -9.48 6.68
N THR A 319 29.86 -10.52 7.11
CA THR A 319 29.89 -11.81 6.41
C THR A 319 28.50 -12.46 6.45
N PHE A 320 27.89 -12.48 7.63
CA PHE A 320 26.54 -12.97 7.86
C PHE A 320 25.50 -12.20 7.01
N LEU A 321 25.54 -10.86 7.07
CA LEU A 321 24.58 -10.03 6.32
C LEU A 321 24.74 -10.17 4.82
N ASN A 322 25.97 -10.19 4.28
CA ASN A 322 26.18 -10.43 2.85
C ASN A 322 25.61 -11.78 2.40
N ASP A 323 25.77 -12.80 3.24
CA ASP A 323 25.26 -14.13 2.99
C ASP A 323 23.73 -14.21 3.03
N LEU A 324 23.09 -13.55 4.01
CA LEU A 324 21.65 -13.44 4.12
C LEU A 324 21.06 -12.64 2.95
N LEU A 325 21.63 -11.48 2.63
CA LEU A 325 21.23 -10.65 1.50
C LEU A 325 21.38 -11.38 0.16
N SER A 326 22.41 -12.21 0.02
CA SER A 326 22.59 -13.05 -1.17
C SER A 326 21.46 -14.08 -1.32
N GLU A 327 20.99 -14.67 -0.23
CA GLU A 327 19.83 -15.55 -0.24
C GLU A 327 18.55 -14.77 -0.59
N VAL A 328 18.33 -13.62 0.05
CA VAL A 328 17.18 -12.74 -0.24
C VAL A 328 17.15 -12.35 -1.72
N ARG A 329 18.30 -12.05 -2.34
CA ARG A 329 18.41 -11.81 -3.79
C ARG A 329 18.02 -13.02 -4.63
N GLY A 330 18.34 -14.22 -4.19
CA GLY A 330 17.96 -15.46 -4.87
C GLY A 330 16.44 -15.68 -4.87
N VAL A 331 15.77 -15.29 -3.78
CA VAL A 331 14.33 -15.48 -3.58
C VAL A 331 13.51 -14.35 -4.21
N PHE A 332 13.76 -13.10 -3.81
CA PHE A 332 12.98 -11.92 -4.23
C PHE A 332 13.42 -11.41 -5.59
N LYS A 333 12.44 -11.06 -6.43
CA LYS A 333 12.66 -10.68 -7.84
C LYS A 333 12.68 -9.18 -8.08
N ASP A 334 12.24 -8.38 -7.10
CA ASP A 334 12.30 -6.93 -7.20
C ASP A 334 13.74 -6.45 -7.30
N ALA A 335 13.97 -5.35 -8.02
CA ALA A 335 15.31 -4.76 -8.12
C ALA A 335 15.71 -4.04 -6.83
N TYR A 336 14.74 -3.67 -5.99
CA TYR A 336 14.96 -2.94 -4.76
C TYR A 336 14.89 -3.85 -3.54
N ILE A 337 15.66 -3.48 -2.51
CA ILE A 337 15.56 -3.98 -1.15
C ILE A 337 15.48 -2.78 -0.21
N HIS A 338 14.61 -2.84 0.78
CA HIS A 338 14.62 -1.88 1.89
C HIS A 338 15.63 -2.38 2.93
N LEU A 339 16.64 -1.57 3.24
CA LEU A 339 17.68 -1.90 4.21
C LEU A 339 17.34 -1.38 5.62
N GLY A 340 16.19 -0.72 5.76
CA GLY A 340 15.73 -0.10 7.00
C GLY A 340 16.67 1.03 7.43
N GLY A 341 17.21 0.91 8.63
CA GLY A 341 18.17 1.85 9.22
C GLY A 341 17.51 2.95 10.04
N ASP A 342 16.33 2.70 10.58
CA ASP A 342 15.59 3.59 11.48
C ASP A 342 15.89 3.31 12.96
N GLU A 343 15.56 4.30 13.79
CA GLU A 343 15.50 4.24 15.26
C GLU A 343 16.68 3.55 15.98
N VAL A 344 17.90 3.66 15.45
CA VAL A 344 19.08 3.02 16.05
C VAL A 344 19.42 3.67 17.40
N GLY A 345 19.14 2.95 18.48
CA GLY A 345 19.52 3.35 19.83
C GLY A 345 21.01 3.17 20.11
N PHE A 346 21.76 4.27 20.19
CA PHE A 346 23.22 4.22 20.39
C PHE A 346 23.67 3.84 21.80
N GLU A 347 22.81 3.95 22.82
CA GLU A 347 23.16 3.72 24.25
C GLU A 347 23.94 2.42 24.47
N CYS A 348 23.59 1.35 23.74
CA CYS A 348 24.28 0.08 23.83
C CYS A 348 25.72 0.13 23.30
N TRP A 349 25.92 0.79 22.18
CA TRP A 349 27.24 1.02 21.60
C TRP A 349 28.10 1.91 22.51
N GLU A 350 27.49 2.91 23.16
CA GLU A 350 28.24 3.82 24.04
C GLU A 350 28.80 3.14 25.28
N ASN A 351 28.10 2.11 25.77
CA ASN A 351 28.46 1.38 26.97
C ASN A 351 29.24 0.08 26.68
N ASN A 352 29.58 -0.19 25.42
CA ASN A 352 30.37 -1.35 25.04
C ASN A 352 31.85 -1.00 24.86
N GLU A 353 32.72 -1.52 25.73
CA GLU A 353 34.15 -1.18 25.73
C GLU A 353 34.87 -1.52 24.41
N ASP A 354 34.48 -2.60 23.74
CA ASP A 354 35.14 -3.02 22.51
C ASP A 354 34.77 -2.10 21.34
N ILE A 355 33.52 -1.65 21.28
CA ILE A 355 33.08 -0.64 20.32
C ILE A 355 33.79 0.70 20.56
N VAL A 356 33.86 1.16 21.81
CA VAL A 356 34.56 2.42 22.14
C VAL A 356 36.05 2.35 21.75
N LYS A 357 36.72 1.22 22.00
CA LYS A 357 38.12 1.00 21.58
C LYS A 357 38.25 0.97 20.05
N TYR A 358 37.29 0.35 19.35
CA TYR A 358 37.27 0.29 17.89
C TYR A 358 37.12 1.69 17.28
N MET A 359 36.18 2.49 17.78
CA MET A 359 35.97 3.88 17.33
C MET A 359 37.24 4.71 17.49
N ALA A 360 37.87 4.66 18.67
CA ALA A 360 39.12 5.36 18.95
C ALA A 360 40.26 4.92 18.01
N SER A 361 40.33 3.63 17.67
CA SER A 361 41.38 3.08 16.79
C SER A 361 41.15 3.39 15.31
N ASN A 362 39.90 3.63 14.90
CA ASN A 362 39.50 3.87 13.50
C ASN A 362 39.15 5.35 13.21
N ASN A 363 39.39 6.26 14.16
CA ASN A 363 39.07 7.69 14.04
C ASN A 363 37.59 7.97 13.75
N ILE A 364 36.69 7.19 14.35
CA ILE A 364 35.24 7.41 14.29
C ILE A 364 34.87 8.29 15.49
N SER A 365 34.27 9.46 15.23
CA SER A 365 34.12 10.51 16.26
C SER A 365 32.77 10.45 16.97
N THR A 366 31.70 10.10 16.27
CA THR A 366 30.35 9.97 16.84
C THR A 366 29.72 8.60 16.52
N TYR A 367 28.60 8.27 17.17
CA TYR A 367 27.90 7.01 16.90
C TYR A 367 27.09 7.06 15.59
N GLU A 368 26.70 8.26 15.15
CA GLU A 368 26.19 8.50 13.79
C GLU A 368 27.27 8.23 12.73
N ASP A 369 28.54 8.57 12.99
CA ASP A 369 29.65 8.17 12.10
C ASP A 369 29.84 6.64 12.08
N LEU A 370 29.59 5.96 13.20
CA LEU A 370 29.67 4.50 13.30
C LEU A 370 28.52 3.81 12.56
N GLU A 371 27.30 4.32 12.71
CA GLU A 371 26.14 3.90 11.91
C GLU A 371 26.39 4.15 10.43
N SER A 372 26.94 5.31 10.08
CA SER A 372 27.35 5.64 8.70
C SER A 372 28.36 4.64 8.15
N TYR A 373 29.35 4.26 8.94
CA TYR A 373 30.32 3.23 8.58
C TYR A 373 29.64 1.88 8.33
N TYR A 374 28.67 1.51 9.16
CA TYR A 374 27.91 0.28 9.04
C TYR A 374 27.06 0.26 7.77
N ILE A 375 26.16 1.23 7.61
CA ILE A 375 25.17 1.22 6.54
C ILE A 375 25.84 1.36 5.17
N GLN A 376 26.95 2.08 5.07
CA GLN A 376 27.72 2.17 3.83
C GLN A 376 28.23 0.80 3.36
N LYS A 377 28.66 -0.07 4.28
CA LYS A 377 29.07 -1.44 3.95
C LYS A 377 27.90 -2.32 3.53
N ILE A 378 26.74 -2.15 4.14
CA ILE A 378 25.53 -2.90 3.78
C ILE A 378 25.03 -2.49 2.40
N ILE A 379 24.96 -1.18 2.11
CA ILE A 379 24.65 -0.66 0.78
C ILE A 379 25.63 -1.21 -0.27
N ASN A 380 26.93 -1.21 0.02
CA ASN A 380 27.93 -1.78 -0.89
C ASN A 380 27.72 -3.29 -1.14
N SER A 381 27.33 -4.03 -0.11
CA SER A 381 27.01 -5.46 -0.22
C SER A 381 25.76 -5.68 -1.08
N ALA A 382 24.67 -4.93 -0.82
CA ALA A 382 23.46 -4.95 -1.62
C ALA A 382 23.73 -4.62 -3.10
N ASN A 383 24.50 -3.57 -3.37
CA ASN A 383 24.90 -3.18 -4.72
C ASN A 383 25.73 -4.27 -5.43
N SER A 384 26.62 -4.95 -4.71
CA SER A 384 27.40 -6.07 -5.25
C SER A 384 26.51 -7.24 -5.69
N LEU A 385 25.37 -7.43 -5.00
CA LEU A 385 24.33 -8.41 -5.28
C LEU A 385 23.28 -7.92 -6.30
N LYS A 386 23.47 -6.74 -6.89
CA LYS A 386 22.56 -6.13 -7.88
C LYS A 386 21.20 -5.72 -7.32
N PHE A 387 21.14 -5.42 -6.03
CA PHE A 387 20.04 -4.66 -5.46
C PHE A 387 20.29 -3.15 -5.58
N ASN A 388 19.20 -2.40 -5.78
CA ASN A 388 19.13 -0.98 -5.48
C ASN A 388 18.60 -0.83 -4.05
N SER A 389 19.11 0.15 -3.30
CA SER A 389 18.77 0.29 -1.88
C SER A 389 17.70 1.36 -1.65
N ILE A 390 16.76 1.05 -0.74
CA ILE A 390 15.90 2.03 -0.08
C ILE A 390 16.27 2.04 1.42
N VAL A 391 16.29 3.21 2.03
CA VAL A 391 16.60 3.39 3.46
C VAL A 391 15.59 4.34 4.10
N TRP A 392 15.35 4.19 5.39
CA TRP A 392 14.59 5.18 6.15
C TRP A 392 15.37 6.50 6.29
N GLU A 393 14.66 7.59 6.60
CA GLU A 393 15.20 8.95 6.58
C GLU A 393 16.37 9.19 7.55
N GLU A 394 16.45 8.44 8.66
CA GLU A 394 17.53 8.49 9.64
C GLU A 394 18.90 8.39 8.98
N VAL A 395 19.07 7.43 8.08
CA VAL A 395 20.32 7.22 7.34
C VAL A 395 20.72 8.50 6.61
N PHE A 396 19.78 9.20 5.98
CA PHE A 396 20.07 10.48 5.33
C PHE A 396 20.33 11.61 6.34
N VAL A 397 19.47 11.75 7.34
CA VAL A 397 19.50 12.84 8.34
C VAL A 397 20.77 12.79 9.20
N ASN A 398 21.29 11.59 9.49
CA ASN A 398 22.51 11.37 10.26
C ASN A 398 23.79 11.63 9.46
N GLY A 399 23.68 12.05 8.19
CA GLY A 399 24.81 12.50 7.38
C GLY A 399 25.54 11.39 6.61
N VAL A 400 24.93 10.21 6.48
CA VAL A 400 25.49 9.09 5.72
C VAL A 400 25.66 9.49 4.26
N THR A 401 26.84 9.23 3.70
CA THR A 401 27.06 9.41 2.25
C THR A 401 26.35 8.29 1.48
N LEU A 402 25.18 8.59 0.94
CA LEU A 402 24.43 7.63 0.13
C LEU A 402 24.83 7.69 -1.36
N PRO A 403 24.86 6.55 -2.09
CA PRO A 403 24.86 6.55 -3.55
C PRO A 403 23.71 7.37 -4.15
N ASN A 404 23.88 7.87 -5.38
CA ASN A 404 22.90 8.76 -6.01
C ASN A 404 21.56 8.09 -6.31
N ASP A 405 21.57 6.78 -6.53
CA ASP A 405 20.41 5.94 -6.84
C ASP A 405 19.74 5.34 -5.59
N THR A 406 20.26 5.61 -4.40
CA THR A 406 19.61 5.21 -3.14
C THR A 406 18.37 6.08 -2.89
N ILE A 407 17.24 5.43 -2.63
CA ILE A 407 15.97 6.10 -2.34
C ILE A 407 15.88 6.32 -0.83
N VAL A 408 15.54 7.55 -0.43
CA VAL A 408 15.26 7.89 0.97
C VAL A 408 13.76 7.85 1.20
N HIS A 409 13.33 7.11 2.23
CA HIS A 409 11.92 6.95 2.60
C HIS A 409 11.60 7.80 3.84
N VAL A 410 10.83 8.86 3.64
CA VAL A 410 10.50 9.87 4.66
C VAL A 410 9.22 9.47 5.41
N TRP A 411 9.34 9.32 6.73
CA TRP A 411 8.30 8.71 7.57
C TRP A 411 7.95 9.52 8.83
N ARG A 412 8.77 10.51 9.24
CA ARG A 412 8.52 11.23 10.51
C ARG A 412 7.74 12.52 10.30
N ASP A 413 6.66 12.67 11.07
CA ASP A 413 5.96 13.95 11.26
C ASP A 413 5.43 14.09 12.69
N TYR A 414 6.34 14.22 13.64
CA TYR A 414 6.02 14.39 15.06
C TYR A 414 7.12 15.19 15.78
N GLY A 415 6.74 15.84 16.87
CA GLY A 415 7.64 16.70 17.62
C GLY A 415 8.27 17.78 16.73
N ASN A 416 9.59 17.77 16.63
CA ASN A 416 10.37 18.69 15.80
C ASN A 416 10.62 18.16 14.38
N PHE A 417 10.30 16.90 14.09
CA PHE A 417 10.46 16.34 12.76
C PHE A 417 9.26 16.68 11.90
N LYS A 418 9.52 17.18 10.69
CA LYS A 418 8.51 17.62 9.73
C LYS A 418 8.85 17.02 8.37
N TRP A 419 7.99 16.12 7.88
CA TRP A 419 8.22 15.44 6.61
C TRP A 419 8.46 16.41 5.44
N VAL A 420 7.80 17.59 5.46
CA VAL A 420 7.99 18.63 4.43
C VAL A 420 9.43 19.16 4.40
N GLU A 421 10.08 19.31 5.56
CA GLU A 421 11.46 19.77 5.66
C GLU A 421 12.43 18.67 5.22
N THR A 422 12.17 17.43 5.64
CA THR A 422 12.98 16.27 5.27
C THR A 422 12.90 15.98 3.76
N MET A 423 11.69 15.95 3.17
CA MET A 423 11.49 15.77 1.73
C MET A 423 12.23 16.84 0.92
N LYS A 424 12.15 18.10 1.36
CA LYS A 424 12.89 19.20 0.75
C LYS A 424 14.40 18.96 0.81
N SER A 425 14.94 18.65 1.99
CA SER A 425 16.38 18.41 2.16
C SER A 425 16.91 17.23 1.33
N VAL A 426 16.14 16.14 1.25
CA VAL A 426 16.47 14.96 0.44
C VAL A 426 16.53 15.32 -1.04
N THR A 427 15.49 15.99 -1.55
CA THR A 427 15.39 16.35 -2.97
C THR A 427 16.37 17.45 -3.38
N GLU A 428 16.63 18.45 -2.53
CA GLU A 428 17.70 19.45 -2.71
C GLU A 428 19.10 18.80 -2.80
N SER A 429 19.27 17.64 -2.16
CA SER A 429 20.49 16.82 -2.24
C SER A 429 20.53 15.91 -3.48
N ASN A 430 19.62 16.12 -4.44
CA ASN A 430 19.48 15.37 -5.69
C ASN A 430 19.30 13.86 -5.46
N LYS A 431 18.49 13.50 -4.46
CA LYS A 431 18.18 12.10 -4.12
C LYS A 431 16.71 11.78 -4.40
N PRO A 432 16.40 10.59 -4.92
CA PRO A 432 15.02 10.14 -5.06
C PRO A 432 14.39 9.92 -3.69
N ALA A 433 13.10 10.25 -3.57
CA ALA A 433 12.37 10.23 -2.30
C ALA A 433 11.05 9.46 -2.39
N LEU A 434 10.68 8.83 -1.28
CA LEU A 434 9.36 8.26 -1.03
C LEU A 434 8.77 8.89 0.24
N LEU A 435 7.44 9.04 0.29
CA LEU A 435 6.73 9.55 1.45
C LEU A 435 5.82 8.49 2.06
N SER A 436 5.87 8.35 3.39
CA SER A 436 4.87 7.60 4.17
C SER A 436 4.43 8.32 5.45
N ALA A 437 5.07 9.43 5.83
CA ALA A 437 4.89 10.09 7.14
C ALA A 437 3.45 10.43 7.52
N CYS A 438 2.62 10.75 6.51
CA CYS A 438 1.22 11.09 6.69
C CYS A 438 0.26 9.90 6.50
N TRP A 439 0.77 8.69 6.23
CA TRP A 439 0.00 7.49 5.87
C TRP A 439 0.26 6.30 6.80
N TYR A 440 0.50 6.57 8.08
CA TYR A 440 0.57 5.56 9.14
C TYR A 440 -0.83 5.10 9.51
N LEU A 441 -1.21 3.93 9.00
CA LEU A 441 -2.54 3.36 9.16
C LEU A 441 -2.68 2.70 10.54
N ASP A 442 -1.62 2.20 11.14
CA ASP A 442 -1.65 1.58 12.48
C ASP A 442 -2.16 2.57 13.56
N HIS A 443 -1.88 3.86 13.39
CA HIS A 443 -2.44 4.98 14.15
C HIS A 443 -3.96 5.11 13.93
N LEU A 444 -4.75 4.51 14.81
CA LEU A 444 -6.20 4.64 14.78
C LEU A 444 -6.66 5.99 15.34
N GLN A 445 -7.51 6.67 14.59
CA GLN A 445 -8.33 7.77 15.09
C GLN A 445 -9.78 7.32 15.28
N THR A 446 -10.70 8.27 15.52
CA THR A 446 -12.11 8.01 15.85
C THR A 446 -12.98 7.47 14.70
N GLY A 447 -12.38 7.07 13.58
CA GLY A 447 -13.04 6.70 12.31
C GLY A 447 -13.17 7.88 11.34
N GLY A 448 -13.24 7.60 10.04
CA GLY A 448 -13.30 8.63 8.98
C GLY A 448 -11.98 9.35 8.70
N ASP A 449 -10.86 8.84 9.23
CA ASP A 449 -9.49 9.35 9.10
C ASP A 449 -8.92 9.30 7.67
N TRP A 450 -9.62 8.64 6.74
CA TRP A 450 -9.25 8.62 5.33
C TRP A 450 -9.12 10.03 4.73
N GLN A 451 -9.84 11.03 5.26
CA GLN A 451 -9.73 12.42 4.81
C GLN A 451 -8.32 12.98 5.05
N GLY A 452 -7.74 12.78 6.23
CA GLY A 452 -6.37 13.22 6.51
C GLY A 452 -5.34 12.52 5.61
N PHE A 453 -5.55 11.22 5.34
CA PHE A 453 -4.73 10.49 4.37
C PHE A 453 -4.92 11.02 2.94
N TYR A 454 -6.13 11.43 2.59
CA TYR A 454 -6.44 12.04 1.30
C TYR A 454 -5.99 13.51 1.22
N GLU A 455 -5.66 14.18 2.30
CA GLU A 455 -5.12 15.55 2.25
C GLU A 455 -3.63 15.57 1.90
N CYS A 456 -2.92 14.49 2.26
CA CYS A 456 -1.51 14.39 2.03
C CYS A 456 -1.15 14.25 0.54
N ASP A 457 -0.25 15.11 0.07
CA ASP A 457 0.30 15.06 -1.28
C ASP A 457 1.83 15.10 -1.23
N PRO A 458 2.54 14.11 -1.83
CA PRO A 458 3.99 14.05 -1.78
C PRO A 458 4.74 15.25 -2.37
N THR A 459 4.08 16.13 -3.12
CA THR A 459 4.69 17.35 -3.69
C THR A 459 4.47 18.61 -2.85
N ASN A 460 3.71 18.54 -1.76
CA ASN A 460 3.40 19.69 -0.90
C ASN A 460 4.52 20.02 0.11
N PHE A 461 5.78 20.04 -0.34
CA PHE A 461 6.95 20.40 0.47
C PHE A 461 7.65 21.69 0.01
N GLY A 462 7.10 22.36 -1.01
CA GLY A 462 7.62 23.65 -1.50
C GLY A 462 8.88 23.55 -2.35
N GLY A 463 9.14 22.38 -2.95
CA GLY A 463 10.23 22.19 -3.90
C GLY A 463 9.91 22.69 -5.31
N ASN A 464 10.96 22.94 -6.09
CA ASN A 464 10.88 23.28 -7.52
C ASN A 464 10.55 22.04 -8.39
N GLU A 465 10.38 22.23 -9.71
CA GLU A 465 10.01 21.13 -10.62
C GLU A 465 11.05 19.99 -10.65
N GLU A 466 12.35 20.29 -10.61
CA GLU A 466 13.41 19.27 -10.59
C GLU A 466 13.37 18.47 -9.29
N GLU A 467 13.17 19.14 -8.15
CA GLU A 467 13.02 18.52 -6.83
C GLU A 467 11.75 17.65 -6.76
N GLN A 468 10.62 18.13 -7.29
CA GLN A 468 9.37 17.38 -7.34
C GLN A 468 9.49 16.12 -8.22
N ASN A 469 10.28 16.16 -9.30
CA ASN A 469 10.53 15.01 -10.18
C ASN A 469 11.36 13.90 -9.51
N LEU A 470 12.04 14.17 -8.39
CA LEU A 470 12.73 13.16 -7.59
C LEU A 470 11.78 12.38 -6.67
N VAL A 471 10.53 12.83 -6.49
CA VAL A 471 9.53 12.13 -5.68
C VAL A 471 8.93 10.98 -6.49
N LEU A 472 9.29 9.75 -6.12
CA LEU A 472 8.88 8.55 -6.85
C LEU A 472 7.45 8.10 -6.51
N GLY A 473 6.91 8.60 -5.40
CA GLY A 473 5.60 8.27 -4.87
C GLY A 473 5.65 8.11 -3.36
N GLY A 474 5.03 7.04 -2.85
CA GLY A 474 5.00 6.79 -1.42
C GLY A 474 4.25 5.54 -1.03
N GLU A 475 4.12 5.35 0.27
CA GLU A 475 3.56 4.13 0.85
C GLU A 475 2.63 4.42 2.02
N ALA A 476 1.55 3.65 2.11
CA ALA A 476 0.78 3.55 3.34
C ALA A 476 1.42 2.49 4.24
N CYS A 477 1.56 2.75 5.54
CA CYS A 477 2.24 1.84 6.46
C CYS A 477 1.26 1.16 7.40
N MET A 478 1.34 -0.16 7.51
CA MET A 478 0.63 -0.96 8.51
C MET A 478 1.62 -1.70 9.39
N TRP A 479 2.17 -0.98 10.36
CA TRP A 479 2.89 -1.56 11.50
C TRP A 479 1.95 -2.38 12.38
N THR A 480 2.48 -3.41 13.04
CA THR A 480 1.65 -4.44 13.67
C THR A 480 1.81 -4.60 15.18
N GLU A 481 2.28 -3.61 15.94
CA GLU A 481 2.38 -3.67 17.40
C GLU A 481 1.04 -4.03 18.08
N VAL A 482 -0.08 -3.56 17.50
CA VAL A 482 -1.45 -3.81 17.97
C VAL A 482 -2.39 -4.31 16.86
N VAL A 483 -1.82 -4.92 15.82
CA VAL A 483 -2.52 -5.41 14.63
C VAL A 483 -2.13 -6.86 14.38
N ASN A 484 -3.07 -7.72 14.00
CA ASN A 484 -2.81 -9.13 13.71
C ASN A 484 -3.82 -9.68 12.67
N GLU A 485 -3.84 -11.00 12.49
CA GLU A 485 -4.70 -11.70 11.51
C GLU A 485 -6.20 -11.36 11.59
N TYR A 486 -6.69 -10.92 12.76
CA TYR A 486 -8.12 -10.65 13.00
C TYR A 486 -8.53 -9.23 12.63
N ASN A 487 -7.58 -8.30 12.54
CA ASN A 487 -7.88 -6.90 12.33
C ASN A 487 -7.06 -6.19 11.25
N VAL A 488 -6.04 -6.83 10.69
CA VAL A 488 -5.16 -6.21 9.69
C VAL A 488 -5.92 -5.74 8.45
N VAL A 489 -6.75 -6.59 7.85
CA VAL A 489 -7.40 -6.26 6.56
C VAL A 489 -8.43 -5.13 6.70
N GLN A 490 -9.29 -5.19 7.73
CA GLN A 490 -10.30 -4.15 7.98
C GLN A 490 -9.71 -2.84 8.50
N ARG A 491 -8.52 -2.90 9.12
CA ARG A 491 -7.78 -1.72 9.51
C ARG A 491 -7.15 -1.08 8.27
N ILE A 492 -6.54 -1.84 7.35
CA ILE A 492 -5.98 -1.27 6.11
C ILE A 492 -7.09 -0.67 5.24
N TRP A 493 -8.16 -1.41 4.99
CA TRP A 493 -9.16 -1.04 4.00
C TRP A 493 -10.45 -0.52 4.64
N PRO A 494 -10.94 0.66 4.23
CA PRO A 494 -10.61 1.39 3.00
C PRO A 494 -9.64 2.55 3.21
N ARG A 495 -8.97 2.66 4.36
CA ARG A 495 -8.13 3.82 4.66
C ARG A 495 -6.97 3.96 3.69
N ALA A 496 -6.34 2.85 3.30
CA ALA A 496 -5.31 2.80 2.27
C ALA A 496 -5.82 3.13 0.85
N SER A 497 -7.14 3.16 0.62
CA SER A 497 -7.70 3.60 -0.66
C SER A 497 -7.45 5.09 -0.91
N ALA A 498 -7.36 5.91 0.13
CA ALA A 498 -7.05 7.34 0.03
C ALA A 498 -5.64 7.62 -0.53
N PRO A 499 -4.54 7.10 0.06
CA PRO A 499 -3.21 7.25 -0.53
C PRO A 499 -3.11 6.58 -1.90
N ALA A 500 -3.79 5.46 -2.14
CA ALA A 500 -3.84 4.83 -3.45
C ALA A 500 -4.42 5.77 -4.52
N GLU A 501 -5.48 6.52 -4.20
CA GLU A 501 -6.04 7.51 -5.12
C GLU A 501 -5.12 8.70 -5.33
N LYS A 502 -4.48 9.21 -4.28
CA LYS A 502 -3.53 10.32 -4.36
C LYS A 502 -2.29 9.99 -5.20
N LEU A 503 -1.83 8.75 -5.11
CA LEU A 503 -0.66 8.30 -5.84
C LEU A 503 -0.96 7.92 -7.30
N TRP A 504 -2.23 7.69 -7.65
CA TRP A 504 -2.67 7.35 -9.01
C TRP A 504 -3.19 8.56 -9.78
N SER A 505 -4.13 9.31 -9.22
CA SER A 505 -4.99 10.25 -9.95
C SER A 505 -4.31 11.58 -10.26
N ALA A 506 -4.96 12.39 -11.09
CA ALA A 506 -4.55 13.77 -11.33
C ALA A 506 -4.45 14.56 -10.02
N TYR A 507 -3.54 15.53 -9.97
CA TYR A 507 -3.42 16.43 -8.83
C TYR A 507 -4.74 17.17 -8.59
N VAL A 508 -5.16 17.19 -7.33
CA VAL A 508 -6.32 17.97 -6.86
C VAL A 508 -5.85 18.74 -5.63
N ASP A 509 -5.98 20.06 -5.71
CA ASP A 509 -5.79 20.97 -4.58
C ASP A 509 -6.92 20.73 -3.58
N VAL A 510 -6.54 20.27 -2.39
CA VAL A 510 -7.44 19.91 -1.27
C VAL A 510 -7.32 20.92 -0.12
N SER A 511 -7.01 22.18 -0.45
CA SER A 511 -6.97 23.30 0.51
C SER A 511 -8.30 23.58 1.23
N ASP A 512 -8.24 24.43 2.25
CA ASP A 512 -9.35 24.78 3.14
C ASP A 512 -10.68 24.98 2.40
N GLY A 513 -11.66 24.12 2.70
CA GLY A 513 -12.99 24.14 2.11
C GLY A 513 -13.23 23.16 0.96
N PHE A 514 -12.29 22.24 0.69
CA PHE A 514 -12.51 21.15 -0.25
C PHE A 514 -13.75 20.31 0.12
N ASP A 515 -14.65 20.12 -0.84
CA ASP A 515 -15.87 19.31 -0.64
C ASP A 515 -15.59 17.82 -0.89
N TYR A 516 -15.44 17.08 0.21
CA TYR A 516 -15.22 15.64 0.20
C TYR A 516 -16.44 14.82 -0.25
N THR A 517 -17.60 15.42 -0.50
CA THR A 517 -18.86 14.68 -0.75
C THR A 517 -18.73 13.69 -1.89
N LEU A 518 -18.19 14.10 -3.04
CA LEU A 518 -18.05 13.20 -4.20
C LEU A 518 -17.04 12.09 -3.93
N THR A 519 -15.91 12.40 -3.28
CA THR A 519 -14.91 11.40 -2.89
C THR A 519 -15.49 10.39 -1.91
N ALA A 520 -16.22 10.86 -0.90
CA ALA A 520 -16.90 10.01 0.09
C ALA A 520 -17.90 9.07 -0.58
N GLN A 521 -18.73 9.57 -1.50
CA GLN A 521 -19.72 8.75 -2.22
C GLN A 521 -19.07 7.66 -3.10
N ARG A 522 -17.94 7.96 -3.77
CA ARG A 522 -17.18 6.94 -4.53
C ARG A 522 -16.53 5.92 -3.61
N LEU A 523 -16.01 6.36 -2.46
CA LEU A 523 -15.40 5.47 -1.48
C LEU A 523 -16.43 4.51 -0.87
N GLU A 524 -17.66 4.95 -0.62
CA GLU A 524 -18.78 4.08 -0.22
C GLU A 524 -19.03 2.98 -1.27
N GLU A 525 -19.09 3.34 -2.56
CA GLU A 525 -19.26 2.36 -3.64
C GLU A 525 -18.09 1.37 -3.67
N HIS A 526 -16.85 1.86 -3.56
CA HIS A 526 -15.64 1.05 -3.60
C HIS A 526 -15.55 0.08 -2.41
N VAL A 527 -15.90 0.51 -1.20
CA VAL A 527 -15.99 -0.37 -0.02
C VAL A 527 -16.98 -1.49 -0.25
N CYS A 528 -18.17 -1.18 -0.77
CA CYS A 528 -19.15 -2.21 -1.11
C CYS A 528 -18.66 -3.14 -2.21
N ARG A 529 -17.85 -2.66 -3.15
CA ARG A 529 -17.20 -3.50 -4.18
C ARG A 529 -16.16 -4.43 -3.56
N MET A 530 -15.27 -3.93 -2.72
CA MET A 530 -14.25 -4.72 -2.00
C MET A 530 -14.89 -5.80 -1.12
N ASN A 531 -15.92 -5.45 -0.34
CA ASN A 531 -16.67 -6.39 0.50
C ASN A 531 -17.34 -7.51 -0.30
N ARG A 532 -17.95 -7.19 -1.45
CA ARG A 532 -18.54 -8.21 -2.35
C ARG A 532 -17.49 -9.14 -2.94
N ARG A 533 -16.25 -8.67 -3.12
CA ARG A 533 -15.09 -9.45 -3.59
C ARG A 533 -14.38 -10.22 -2.47
N GLY A 534 -14.87 -10.16 -1.23
CA GLY A 534 -14.32 -10.91 -0.10
C GLY A 534 -13.20 -10.19 0.66
N ILE A 535 -13.01 -8.88 0.44
CA ILE A 535 -12.13 -8.04 1.23
C ILE A 535 -12.95 -7.39 2.34
N PRO A 536 -12.75 -7.73 3.63
CA PRO A 536 -13.53 -7.20 4.74
C PRO A 536 -13.15 -5.75 5.05
N ALA A 537 -13.49 -4.82 4.17
CA ALA A 537 -13.25 -3.39 4.35
C ALA A 537 -14.26 -2.80 5.36
N GLN A 538 -13.77 -2.01 6.31
CA GLN A 538 -14.63 -1.31 7.27
C GLN A 538 -15.47 -0.21 6.58
N PRO A 539 -16.57 0.26 7.19
CA PRO A 539 -17.29 1.43 6.68
C PRO A 539 -16.36 2.66 6.58
N PRO A 540 -16.37 3.42 5.47
CA PRO A 540 -15.42 4.51 5.26
C PRO A 540 -15.81 5.80 6.00
N ASN A 541 -17.10 6.15 6.01
CA ASN A 541 -17.57 7.42 6.54
C ASN A 541 -18.42 7.23 7.80
N ALA A 542 -19.72 6.97 7.62
CA ALA A 542 -20.71 6.92 8.70
C ALA A 542 -21.68 5.74 8.50
N ALA A 543 -22.83 5.79 9.18
CA ALA A 543 -23.87 4.80 9.01
C ALA A 543 -24.28 4.68 7.53
N GLY A 544 -24.37 3.44 7.04
CA GLY A 544 -24.66 3.12 5.66
C GLY A 544 -24.90 1.62 5.47
N TYR A 545 -25.04 1.18 4.22
CA TYR A 545 -25.22 -0.22 3.87
C TYR A 545 -24.74 -0.51 2.44
N CYS A 546 -24.37 -1.76 2.19
CA CYS A 546 -24.09 -2.28 0.86
C CYS A 546 -25.26 -3.14 0.36
N LEU A 547 -25.52 -3.10 -0.94
CA LEU A 547 -26.58 -3.88 -1.61
C LEU A 547 -26.13 -5.26 -2.07
#